data_AF-A0A379W1K8-F1
#
_entry.id   AF-A0A379W1K8-F1
#
_cell.length_a   1.000
_cell.length_b   1.000
_cell.length_c   1.000
_cell.angle_alpha   90.00
_cell.angle_beta   90.00
_cell.angle_gamma   90.00
#
_symmetry.space_group_name_H-M   'P 1'
#
loop_
_entity.id
_entity.type
_entity.pdbx_description
1 polymer ?
#
loop_
_entity_poly.entity_id
_entity_poly.type
_entity_poly.pdbx_seq_one_letter_code
_entity_poly.pdbx_strand_id
1 'polypeptide(L)'
;MKIRVFMATVLLLISHCVFSTTSLPHIVILATGGTIAGTAANNTQTAGYKSGELGVQTLINAVPEMNNIARVDGEQGGEYW
;
A
#
# COMPACT_ATOMS: atom_id res chain seq x y z
N MET A 1 -30.54 42.70 14.99
CA MET A 1 -29.07 42.44 15.07
C MET A 1 -28.75 41.01 15.52
N LYS A 2 -29.41 40.48 16.55
CA LYS A 2 -29.17 39.14 17.11
C LYS A 2 -29.34 37.96 16.11
N ILE A 3 -30.35 38.02 15.24
CA ILE A 3 -30.65 36.96 14.25
C ILE A 3 -29.65 36.92 13.08
N ARG A 4 -29.14 38.07 12.64
CA ARG A 4 -28.12 38.14 11.56
C ARG A 4 -26.77 37.60 12.05
N VAL A 5 -26.45 37.86 13.32
CA VAL A 5 -25.26 37.32 13.98
C VAL A 5 -25.40 35.81 14.15
N PHE A 6 -26.56 35.31 14.57
CA PHE A 6 -26.83 33.86 14.70
C PHE A 6 -26.74 33.11 13.36
N MET A 7 -27.29 33.68 12.29
CA MET A 7 -27.23 33.07 10.96
C MET A 7 -25.80 33.08 10.39
N ALA A 8 -25.02 34.14 10.65
CA ALA A 8 -23.63 34.21 10.26
C ALA A 8 -22.74 33.20 11.01
N THR A 9 -22.99 32.96 12.31
CA THR A 9 -22.27 31.92 13.07
C THR A 9 -22.63 30.50 12.63
N VAL A 10 -23.89 30.23 12.31
CA VAL A 10 -24.30 28.92 11.76
C VAL A 10 -23.63 28.65 10.41
N LEU A 11 -23.54 29.67 9.54
CA LEU A 11 -22.88 29.53 8.24
C LEU A 11 -21.36 29.30 8.36
N LEU A 12 -20.72 29.96 9.33
CA LEU A 12 -19.29 29.78 9.63
C LEU A 12 -18.99 28.37 10.16
N LEU A 13 -19.88 27.78 10.96
CA LEU A 13 -19.71 26.42 11.51
C LEU A 13 -19.79 25.33 10.43
N ILE A 14 -20.65 25.49 9.41
CA ILE A 14 -20.78 24.54 8.30
C ILE A 14 -19.50 24.51 7.43
N SER A 15 -18.81 25.65 7.32
CA SER A 15 -17.59 25.78 6.50
C SER A 15 -16.36 25.02 7.03
N HIS A 16 -16.38 24.54 8.28
CA HIS A 16 -15.27 23.80 8.89
C HIS A 16 -15.32 22.27 8.67
N CYS A 17 -16.38 21.74 8.04
CA CYS A 17 -16.55 20.30 7.85
C CYS A 17 -16.00 19.74 6.53
N VAL A 18 -15.30 20.53 5.72
CA VAL A 18 -14.65 20.00 4.50
C VAL A 18 -13.30 19.39 4.87
N PHE A 19 -13.34 18.22 5.49
CA PHE A 19 -12.16 17.40 5.76
C PHE A 19 -11.62 16.88 4.43
N SER A 20 -10.35 17.18 4.13
CA SER A 20 -9.65 16.56 3.01
C SER A 20 -9.35 15.11 3.37
N THR A 21 -9.83 14.15 2.58
CA THR A 21 -9.39 12.77 2.68
C THR A 21 -8.02 12.65 1.99
N THR A 22 -6.96 12.57 2.78
CA THR A 22 -5.65 12.15 2.27
C THR A 22 -5.70 10.64 2.04
N SER A 23 -6.05 10.24 0.82
CA SER A 23 -6.00 8.83 0.42
C SER A 23 -4.55 8.36 0.35
N LEU A 24 -4.27 7.15 0.84
CA LEU A 24 -2.98 6.51 0.64
C LEU A 24 -2.68 6.39 -0.87
N PRO A 25 -1.41 6.56 -1.30
CA PRO A 25 -1.04 6.32 -2.68
C PRO A 25 -1.31 4.86 -3.07
N HIS A 26 -1.67 4.64 -4.32
CA HIS A 26 -1.82 3.31 -4.89
C HIS A 26 -0.52 2.92 -5.60
N ILE A 27 0.10 1.84 -5.14
CA ILE A 27 1.38 1.32 -5.64
C ILE A 27 1.15 -0.08 -6.20
N VAL A 28 1.71 -0.35 -7.38
CA VAL A 28 1.71 -1.68 -7.99
C VAL A 28 3.14 -2.21 -8.00
N ILE A 29 3.32 -3.39 -7.41
CA ILE A 29 4.60 -4.11 -7.42
C ILE A 29 4.60 -5.05 -8.63
N LEU A 30 5.48 -4.77 -9.60
CA LEU A 30 5.73 -5.68 -10.71
C LEU A 30 6.85 -6.65 -10.32
N ALA A 31 6.50 -7.90 -10.02
CA ALA A 31 7.45 -8.91 -9.57
C ALA A 31 8.10 -9.63 -10.75
N THR A 32 9.43 -9.58 -10.81
CA THR A 32 10.24 -10.26 -11.84
C THR A 32 10.97 -11.50 -11.31
N GLY A 33 10.78 -11.85 -10.04
CA GLY A 33 11.44 -12.99 -9.39
C GLY A 33 12.70 -12.60 -8.62
N GLY A 34 13.81 -13.29 -8.84
CA GLY A 34 15.07 -13.06 -8.13
C GLY A 34 15.12 -13.68 -6.72
N THR A 35 16.18 -13.34 -5.97
CA THR A 35 16.44 -13.87 -4.62
C THR A 35 15.36 -13.54 -3.60
N ILE A 36 14.75 -12.36 -3.70
CA ILE A 36 13.67 -11.92 -2.79
C ILE A 36 12.45 -12.83 -2.87
N ALA A 37 12.21 -13.41 -4.05
CA ALA A 37 11.17 -14.39 -4.33
C ALA A 37 11.71 -15.84 -4.23
N GLY A 38 12.89 -16.07 -3.64
CA GLY A 38 13.52 -17.37 -3.62
C GLY A 38 13.08 -18.24 -2.43
N THR A 39 13.27 -19.56 -2.55
CA THR A 39 13.18 -20.48 -1.42
C THR A 39 14.44 -21.32 -1.26
N ALA A 40 14.69 -21.78 -0.04
CA ALA A 40 15.80 -22.66 0.32
C ALA A 40 15.30 -23.77 1.24
N ALA A 41 16.09 -24.84 1.38
CA ALA A 41 15.72 -25.98 2.21
C ALA A 41 15.67 -25.65 3.72
N ASN A 42 16.42 -24.63 4.16
CA ASN A 42 16.41 -24.14 5.54
C ASN A 42 16.85 -22.66 5.62
N ASN A 43 16.62 -22.04 6.77
CA ASN A 43 16.84 -20.61 6.99
C ASN A 43 18.32 -20.19 7.07
N THR A 44 19.24 -21.15 7.20
CA THR A 44 20.69 -20.88 7.24
C THR A 44 21.37 -21.04 5.89
N GLN A 45 20.64 -21.52 4.88
CA GLN A 45 21.16 -21.72 3.54
C GLN A 45 21.16 -20.38 2.78
N THR A 46 22.34 -19.77 2.65
CA THR A 46 22.52 -18.46 1.99
C THR A 46 22.89 -18.54 0.51
N ALA A 47 23.16 -19.74 -0.01
CA ALA A 47 23.50 -20.01 -1.41
C ALA A 47 22.75 -21.26 -1.92
N GLY A 48 22.64 -21.42 -3.24
CA GLY A 48 21.96 -22.57 -3.85
C GLY A 48 20.44 -22.60 -3.61
N TYR A 49 19.83 -21.45 -3.37
CA TYR A 49 18.37 -21.29 -3.31
C TYR A 49 17.76 -21.32 -4.72
N LYS A 50 16.47 -21.64 -4.80
CA LYS A 50 15.71 -21.55 -6.05
C LYS A 50 15.13 -20.15 -6.17
N SER A 51 15.59 -19.40 -7.17
CA SER A 51 15.18 -18.01 -7.43
C SER A 51 13.76 -17.93 -8.01
N GLY A 52 12.99 -16.90 -7.65
CA GLY A 52 11.70 -16.61 -8.28
C GLY A 52 10.59 -17.64 -8.05
N GLU A 53 10.69 -18.46 -7.00
CA GLU A 53 9.71 -19.51 -6.70
C GLU A 53 8.47 -19.00 -5.95
N LEU A 54 8.60 -17.92 -5.17
CA LEU A 54 7.50 -17.26 -4.49
C LEU A 54 6.80 -16.25 -5.42
N GLY A 55 5.47 -16.26 -5.42
CA GLY A 55 4.67 -15.26 -6.13
C GLY A 55 4.60 -13.92 -5.39
N VAL A 56 4.31 -12.84 -6.14
CA VAL A 56 4.23 -11.47 -5.61
C VAL A 56 3.33 -11.31 -4.38
N GLN A 57 2.18 -11.99 -4.36
CA GLN A 57 1.24 -11.88 -3.24
C GLN A 57 1.82 -12.45 -1.94
N THR A 58 2.64 -13.50 -2.02
CA THR A 58 3.33 -14.04 -0.85
C THR A 58 4.30 -13.02 -0.25
N LEU A 59 5.00 -12.27 -1.10
CA LEU A 59 5.91 -11.21 -0.67
C LEU A 59 5.17 -10.03 -0.05
N ILE A 60 4.04 -9.61 -0.65
CA ILE A 60 3.19 -8.55 -0.10
C ILE A 60 2.67 -8.94 1.29
N ASN A 61 2.20 -10.17 1.45
CA ASN A 61 1.68 -10.66 2.72
C ASN A 61 2.76 -10.80 3.81
N ALA A 62 4.04 -10.93 3.42
CA ALA A 62 5.15 -11.01 4.35
C ALA A 62 5.51 -9.65 4.99
N VAL A 63 5.02 -8.53 4.46
CA VAL A 63 5.31 -7.17 4.95
C VAL A 63 4.00 -6.38 5.13
N PRO A 64 3.17 -6.72 6.14
CA PRO A 64 1.87 -6.07 6.35
C PRO A 64 1.97 -4.57 6.63
N GLU A 65 3.13 -4.07 7.09
CA GLU A 65 3.40 -2.67 7.41
C GLU A 65 3.27 -1.75 6.20
N MET A 66 3.39 -2.26 4.97
CA MET A 66 3.19 -1.46 3.75
C MET A 66 1.80 -0.82 3.68
N ASN A 67 0.78 -1.47 4.27
CA ASN A 67 -0.60 -0.98 4.28
C ASN A 67 -0.78 0.31 5.11
N ASN A 68 0.19 0.66 5.96
CA ASN A 68 0.17 1.90 6.73
C ASN A 68 0.51 3.13 5.86
N ILE A 69 1.16 2.92 4.72
CA ILE A 69 1.72 4.00 3.89
C ILE A 69 1.24 3.97 2.44
N ALA A 70 0.67 2.86 1.96
CA ALA A 70 0.16 2.72 0.59
C ALA A 70 -0.93 1.65 0.50
N ARG A 71 -1.81 1.77 -0.50
CA ARG A 71 -2.58 0.63 -1.01
C ARG A 71 -1.68 -0.11 -1.99
N VAL A 72 -1.35 -1.37 -1.73
CA VAL A 72 -0.40 -2.15 -2.53
C VAL A 72 -1.10 -3.29 -3.25
N ASP A 73 -1.00 -3.30 -4.58
CA ASP A 73 -1.38 -4.43 -5.43
C ASP A 73 -0.12 -5.05 -6.06
N GLY A 74 -0.19 -6.33 -6.47
CA GLY A 74 0.93 -7.06 -7.06
C GLY A 74 0.60 -7.65 -8.42
N GLU A 75 1.51 -7.49 -9.38
CA GLU A 75 1.46 -8.13 -10.70
C GLU A 75 2.71 -9.00 -10.91
N GLN A 76 2.52 -10.21 -11.44
CA GLN A 76 3.62 -11.09 -11.79
C GLN A 76 4.07 -10.79 -13.21
N GLY A 77 5.35 -10.42 -13.39
CA GLY A 77 5.97 -10.29 -14.70
C GLY A 77 5.95 -11.63 -15.42
N GLY A 78 5.39 -11.65 -16.64
CA GLY A 78 5.41 -12.83 -17.50
C GLY A 78 6.80 -13.10 -18.09
N GLU A 79 7.02 -14.32 -18.59
CA GLU A 79 8.28 -14.82 -19.16
C GLU A 79 8.80 -14.03 -20.40
N TYR A 80 8.03 -13.06 -20.91
CA TYR A 80 8.26 -12.34 -22.17
C TYR A 80 8.54 -10.84 -22.03
N TRP A 81 8.86 -10.36 -20.82
CA TRP A 81 9.34 -9.00 -20.56
C TRP A 81 10.77 -9.03 -20.01
#